data_AF-A0A8R1DUA4-F1
#
_entry.id   AF-A0A8R1DUA4-F1
#
_cell.length_a   1.000
_cell.length_b   1.000
_cell.length_c   1.000
_cell.angle_alpha   90.00
_cell.angle_beta   90.00
_cell.angle_gamma   90.00
#
_symmetry.space_group_name_H-M   'P 1'
#
loop_
_entity.id
_entity.type
_entity.pdbx_description
1 polymer ?
#
loop_
_entity_poly.entity_id
_entity_poly.type
_entity_poly.pdbx_seq_one_letter_code
_entity_poly.pdbx_strand_id
1 'polypeptide(L)'
;MKSLVILLSTLVLVNSLRFYVPPKEKKCLKEEIHKNVVVTGEYEFSQGIQYTGSIHVTDTRGHTLYKRENFVDLKGKFAFTADEYDIFEICVENHPPAGHPGEKREVSLVLKHGIEAKNYDDIAKAEKLKPLEVELRRLEDLADSITKDFAFMRQREEEMRNTN
;
A
#
# COMPACT_ATOMS: atom_id res chain seq x y z
N MET A 1 48.10 1.02 -18.79
CA MET A 1 47.05 1.54 -17.87
C MET A 1 45.74 0.85 -18.22
N LYS A 2 45.29 -0.10 -17.41
CA LYS A 2 44.02 -0.81 -17.59
C LYS A 2 42.92 0.01 -16.91
N SER A 3 42.04 0.61 -17.69
CA SER A 3 40.93 1.42 -17.17
C SER A 3 39.88 0.48 -16.57
N LEU A 4 39.74 0.52 -15.25
CA LEU A 4 38.74 -0.23 -14.50
C LEU A 4 37.42 0.55 -14.58
N VAL A 5 36.56 0.17 -15.52
CA VAL A 5 35.19 0.70 -15.60
C VAL A 5 34.37 0.04 -14.50
N ILE A 6 34.28 0.72 -13.35
CA ILE A 6 33.33 0.35 -12.29
C ILE A 6 31.95 0.82 -12.75
N LEU A 7 31.18 -0.11 -13.33
CA LEU A 7 29.76 0.09 -13.62
C LEU A 7 29.01 0.05 -12.28
N LEU A 8 28.88 1.22 -11.66
CA LEU A 8 28.08 1.41 -10.45
C LEU A 8 26.61 1.25 -10.84
N SER A 9 26.07 0.04 -10.73
CA SER A 9 24.64 -0.21 -10.92
C SER A 9 23.87 0.50 -9.80
N THR A 10 23.30 1.66 -10.10
CA THR A 10 22.32 2.29 -9.22
C THR A 10 21.08 1.40 -9.21
N LEU A 11 20.98 0.52 -8.22
CA LEU A 11 19.76 -0.20 -7.88
C LEU A 11 18.72 0.85 -7.46
N VAL A 12 17.90 1.28 -8.41
CA VAL A 12 16.74 2.12 -8.11
C VAL A 12 15.70 1.23 -7.44
N LEU A 13 15.59 1.34 -6.11
CA LEU A 13 14.48 0.76 -5.36
C LEU A 13 13.23 1.57 -5.71
N VAL A 14 12.37 1.04 -6.57
CA VAL A 14 11.08 1.65 -6.93
C VAL A 14 10.01 1.09 -6.00
N ASN A 15 9.53 1.89 -5.05
CA ASN A 15 8.46 1.51 -4.11
C ASN A 15 7.18 2.33 -4.37
N SER A 16 6.76 2.49 -5.64
CA SER A 16 5.51 3.19 -5.95
C SER A 16 4.89 2.69 -7.24
N LEU A 17 3.58 2.42 -7.22
CA LEU A 17 2.78 2.15 -8.40
C LEU A 17 2.31 3.47 -9.00
N ARG A 18 2.61 3.73 -10.29
CA ARG A 18 2.08 4.90 -11.02
C ARG A 18 1.21 4.46 -12.18
N PHE A 19 0.04 5.05 -12.30
CA PHE A 19 -0.92 4.72 -13.35
C PHE A 19 -1.80 5.91 -13.71
N TYR A 20 -2.33 5.89 -14.93
CA TYR A 20 -3.28 6.90 -15.40
C TYR A 20 -4.72 6.45 -15.16
N VAL A 21 -5.52 7.32 -14.54
CA VAL A 21 -6.96 7.15 -14.32
C VAL A 21 -7.73 8.01 -15.32
N PRO A 22 -8.53 7.42 -16.22
CA PRO A 22 -9.35 8.17 -17.16
C PRO A 22 -10.40 9.05 -16.45
N PRO A 23 -10.86 10.14 -17.08
CA PRO A 23 -11.87 11.02 -16.49
C PRO A 23 -13.21 10.28 -16.35
N LYS A 24 -13.90 10.48 -15.22
CA LYS A 24 -15.22 9.87 -14.90
C LYS A 24 -15.20 8.34 -14.86
N GLU A 25 -14.02 7.74 -14.79
CA GLU A 25 -13.83 6.31 -14.60
C GLU A 25 -13.10 6.06 -13.28
N LYS A 26 -13.17 4.81 -12.82
CA LYS A 26 -12.40 4.33 -11.68
C LYS A 26 -11.39 3.27 -12.12
N LYS A 27 -10.23 3.27 -11.50
CA LYS A 27 -9.26 2.17 -11.57
C LYS A 27 -9.00 1.62 -10.20
N CYS A 28 -8.97 0.30 -10.10
CA CYS A 28 -8.84 -0.37 -8.83
C CYS A 28 -7.67 -1.34 -8.80
N LEU A 29 -6.98 -1.39 -7.66
CA LEU A 29 -5.94 -2.36 -7.33
C LEU A 29 -6.53 -3.34 -6.31
N LYS A 30 -6.42 -4.65 -6.58
CA LYS A 30 -6.87 -5.71 -5.68
C LYS A 30 -5.67 -6.45 -5.12
N GLU A 31 -5.63 -6.62 -3.81
CA GLU A 31 -4.56 -7.37 -3.13
C GLU A 31 -5.14 -8.28 -2.05
N GLU A 32 -4.52 -9.47 -1.93
CA GLU A 32 -4.79 -10.40 -0.83
C GLU A 32 -4.09 -9.91 0.43
N ILE A 33 -4.78 -10.00 1.57
CA ILE A 33 -4.21 -9.66 2.86
C ILE A 33 -4.54 -10.72 3.90
N HIS A 34 -3.57 -10.99 4.76
CA HIS A 34 -3.74 -11.87 5.90
C HIS A 34 -4.39 -11.15 7.07
N LYS A 35 -5.06 -11.93 7.92
CA LYS A 35 -5.63 -11.47 9.19
C LYS A 35 -4.59 -10.73 10.05
N ASN A 36 -5.03 -9.66 10.70
CA ASN A 36 -4.28 -8.79 11.60
C ASN A 36 -3.08 -8.07 10.97
N VAL A 37 -3.02 -7.99 9.63
CA VAL A 37 -2.01 -7.20 8.94
C VAL A 37 -2.53 -5.77 8.76
N VAL A 38 -1.72 -4.80 9.19
CA VAL A 38 -1.97 -3.38 8.98
C VAL A 38 -1.54 -2.99 7.57
N VAL A 39 -2.37 -2.22 6.88
CA VAL A 39 -2.05 -1.59 5.59
C VAL A 39 -2.03 -0.09 5.78
N THR A 40 -1.02 0.55 5.21
CA THR A 40 -1.02 2.00 5.01
C THR A 40 -0.84 2.29 3.53
N GLY A 41 -1.57 3.28 3.05
CA GLY A 41 -1.48 3.74 1.68
C GLY A 41 -1.28 5.24 1.61
N GLU A 42 -0.37 5.67 0.74
CA GLU A 42 -0.16 7.06 0.39
C GLU A 42 -0.45 7.26 -1.08
N TYR A 43 -1.26 8.25 -1.40
CA TYR A 43 -1.62 8.56 -2.79
C TYR A 43 -1.24 10.00 -3.13
N GLU A 44 -0.83 10.19 -4.39
CA GLU A 44 -0.54 11.50 -4.97
C GLU A 44 -1.08 11.59 -6.39
N PHE A 45 -1.92 12.58 -6.64
CA PHE A 45 -2.48 12.89 -7.96
C PHE A 45 -1.60 13.96 -8.65
N SER A 46 -1.45 13.85 -9.96
CA SER A 46 -0.87 14.93 -10.77
C SER A 46 -1.71 16.20 -10.66
N GLN A 47 -1.09 17.36 -10.91
CA GLN A 47 -1.80 18.64 -10.89
C GLN A 47 -2.92 18.66 -11.94
N GLY A 48 -4.04 19.30 -11.60
CA GLY A 48 -5.18 19.52 -12.50
C GLY A 48 -6.05 20.64 -11.96
N ILE A 49 -6.35 21.64 -12.79
CA ILE A 49 -7.14 22.80 -12.37
C ILE A 49 -8.60 22.37 -12.15
N GLN A 50 -9.10 22.56 -10.92
CA GLN A 50 -10.47 22.19 -10.53
C GLN A 50 -10.82 20.70 -10.71
N TYR A 51 -9.83 19.82 -10.81
CA TYR A 51 -10.06 18.38 -10.74
C TYR A 51 -10.24 17.97 -9.29
N THR A 52 -11.18 17.06 -9.05
CA THR A 52 -11.31 16.38 -7.77
C THR A 52 -10.99 14.89 -7.92
N GLY A 53 -10.53 14.28 -6.85
CA GLY A 53 -10.27 12.85 -6.76
C GLY A 53 -11.19 12.18 -5.77
N SER A 54 -11.40 10.88 -5.93
CA SER A 54 -12.03 10.03 -4.93
C SER A 54 -11.18 8.76 -4.72
N ILE A 55 -11.09 8.31 -3.47
CA ILE A 55 -10.44 7.07 -3.07
C ILE A 55 -11.45 6.26 -2.26
N HIS A 56 -11.62 5.00 -2.64
CA HIS A 56 -12.50 4.07 -1.94
C HIS A 56 -11.76 2.75 -1.73
N VAL A 57 -11.75 2.26 -0.49
CA VAL A 57 -11.13 1.00 -0.14
C VAL A 57 -12.20 0.10 0.45
N THR A 58 -12.37 -1.08 -0.14
CA THR A 58 -13.42 -2.05 0.24
C THR A 58 -12.87 -3.47 0.33
N ASP A 59 -13.47 -4.31 1.15
CA ASP A 59 -13.19 -5.76 1.18
C ASP A 59 -14.10 -6.54 0.20
N THR A 60 -13.93 -7.86 0.06
CA THR A 60 -14.78 -8.67 -0.85
C THR A 60 -16.24 -8.74 -0.42
N ARG A 61 -16.51 -8.48 0.86
CA ARG A 61 -17.85 -8.47 1.46
C ARG A 61 -18.57 -7.14 1.25
N GLY A 62 -17.86 -6.14 0.70
CA GLY A 62 -18.38 -4.80 0.43
C GLY A 62 -18.30 -3.86 1.63
N HIS A 63 -17.61 -4.22 2.70
CA HIS A 63 -17.36 -3.30 3.81
C HIS A 63 -16.39 -2.20 3.36
N THR A 64 -16.73 -0.96 3.67
CA THR A 64 -15.86 0.19 3.42
C THR A 64 -14.79 0.29 4.50
N LEU A 65 -13.54 0.07 4.13
CA LEU A 65 -12.36 0.21 4.99
C LEU A 65 -11.87 1.66 5.03
N TYR A 66 -11.98 2.37 3.90
CA TYR A 66 -11.68 3.79 3.81
C TYR A 66 -12.48 4.44 2.68
N LYS A 67 -12.90 5.69 2.88
CA LYS A 67 -13.63 6.45 1.88
C LYS A 67 -13.31 7.93 1.98
N ARG A 68 -12.90 8.52 0.86
CA ARG A 68 -12.74 9.96 0.70
C ARG A 68 -13.16 10.36 -0.71
N GLU A 69 -14.15 11.22 -0.83
CA GLU A 69 -14.74 11.59 -2.12
C GLU A 69 -14.56 13.07 -2.44
N ASN A 70 -14.48 13.39 -3.73
CA ASN A 70 -14.51 14.75 -4.28
C ASN A 70 -13.54 15.73 -3.61
N PHE A 71 -12.36 15.25 -3.23
CA PHE A 71 -11.35 16.09 -2.59
C PHE A 71 -10.49 16.81 -3.64
N VAL A 72 -10.04 18.01 -3.31
CA VAL A 72 -9.18 18.84 -4.17
C VAL A 72 -7.69 18.58 -3.89
N ASP A 73 -7.35 18.13 -2.67
CA ASP A 73 -5.98 17.88 -2.26
C ASP A 73 -5.29 16.85 -3.16
N LEU A 74 -4.06 17.15 -3.58
CA LEU A 74 -3.31 16.23 -4.44
C LEU A 74 -2.81 15.00 -3.70
N LYS A 75 -2.60 15.10 -2.38
CA LYS A 75 -1.98 14.05 -1.57
C LYS A 75 -2.89 13.63 -0.42
N GLY A 76 -2.76 12.38 -0.02
CA GLY A 76 -3.41 11.88 1.17
C GLY A 76 -2.88 10.53 1.60
N LYS A 77 -3.35 10.09 2.78
CA LYS A 77 -2.98 8.81 3.37
C LYS A 77 -4.23 8.12 3.90
N PHE A 78 -4.19 6.80 3.91
CA PHE A 78 -5.19 5.95 4.56
C PHE A 78 -4.48 4.79 5.28
N ALA A 79 -5.18 4.22 6.25
CA ALA A 79 -4.72 3.03 6.96
C ALA A 79 -5.92 2.18 7.36
N PHE A 80 -5.77 0.87 7.32
CA PHE A 80 -6.76 -0.08 7.84
C PHE A 80 -6.04 -1.34 8.32
N THR A 81 -6.73 -2.18 9.08
CA THR A 81 -6.24 -3.49 9.50
C THR A 81 -7.21 -4.55 9.01
N ALA A 82 -6.70 -5.65 8.46
CA ALA A 82 -7.53 -6.76 8.03
C ALA A 82 -7.97 -7.60 9.23
N ASP A 83 -9.28 -7.86 9.38
CA ASP A 83 -9.81 -8.67 10.49
C ASP A 83 -9.75 -10.18 10.20
N GLU A 84 -9.68 -10.55 8.92
CA GLU A 84 -9.57 -11.91 8.42
C GLU A 84 -8.74 -11.95 7.13
N TYR A 85 -8.45 -13.16 6.63
CA TYR A 85 -7.87 -13.28 5.29
C TYR A 85 -8.92 -12.88 4.26
N ASP A 86 -8.64 -11.84 3.47
CA ASP A 86 -9.58 -11.28 2.50
C ASP A 86 -8.81 -10.63 1.34
N ILE A 87 -9.54 -10.26 0.29
CA ILE A 87 -9.05 -9.40 -0.78
C ILE A 87 -9.65 -8.01 -0.57
N PHE A 88 -8.80 -6.99 -0.51
CA PHE A 88 -9.27 -5.61 -0.53
C PHE A 88 -9.05 -5.00 -1.92
N GLU A 89 -9.90 -4.04 -2.26
CA GLU A 89 -9.86 -3.28 -3.49
C GLU A 89 -9.68 -1.80 -3.17
N ILE A 90 -8.61 -1.17 -3.67
CA ILE A 90 -8.40 0.28 -3.62
C ILE A 90 -8.79 0.86 -4.98
N CYS A 91 -9.93 1.53 -5.05
CA CYS A 91 -10.39 2.24 -6.22
C CYS A 91 -10.03 3.73 -6.16
N VAL A 92 -9.52 4.24 -7.27
CA VAL A 92 -9.23 5.65 -7.50
C VAL A 92 -10.10 6.17 -8.63
N GLU A 93 -10.79 7.29 -8.38
CA GLU A 93 -11.62 7.96 -9.37
C GLU A 93 -11.10 9.36 -9.66
N ASN A 94 -11.24 9.79 -10.91
CA ASN A 94 -10.81 11.09 -11.39
C ASN A 94 -12.02 11.89 -11.90
N HIS A 95 -12.34 12.99 -11.24
CA HIS A 95 -13.51 13.82 -11.56
C HIS A 95 -13.05 15.15 -12.19
N PRO A 96 -13.22 15.33 -13.52
CA PRO A 96 -12.96 16.60 -14.17
C PRO A 96 -14.01 17.65 -13.79
N PRO A 97 -13.70 18.95 -13.95
CA PRO A 97 -14.67 20.02 -13.73
C PRO A 97 -15.90 19.88 -14.63
N ALA A 98 -17.04 20.39 -14.17
CA ALA A 98 -18.29 20.33 -14.90
C ALA A 98 -18.16 20.94 -16.31
N GLY A 99 -18.80 20.31 -17.30
CA GLY A 99 -18.77 20.75 -18.70
C GLY A 99 -17.44 20.47 -19.43
N HIS A 100 -16.43 19.92 -18.77
CA HIS A 100 -15.18 19.53 -19.42
C HIS A 100 -15.17 18.03 -19.74
N PRO A 101 -14.67 17.63 -20.93
CA PRO A 101 -14.52 16.22 -21.29
C PRO A 101 -13.54 15.50 -20.35
N GLY A 102 -12.59 16.24 -19.78
CA GLY A 102 -11.59 15.74 -18.84
C GLY A 102 -10.44 15.03 -19.54
N GLU A 103 -9.31 14.95 -18.85
CA GLU A 103 -8.12 14.22 -19.28
C GLU A 103 -7.78 13.13 -18.27
N LYS A 104 -7.00 12.14 -18.72
CA LYS A 104 -6.46 11.12 -17.83
C LYS A 104 -5.51 11.78 -16.83
N ARG A 105 -5.62 11.40 -15.55
CA ARG A 105 -4.80 11.94 -14.47
C ARG A 105 -3.84 10.87 -13.97
N GLU A 106 -2.57 11.22 -13.82
CA GLU A 106 -1.59 10.30 -13.25
C GLU A 106 -1.78 10.24 -11.74
N VAL A 107 -1.74 9.04 -11.18
CA VAL A 107 -1.82 8.77 -9.75
C VAL A 107 -0.65 7.89 -9.35
N SER A 108 0.08 8.32 -8.33
CA SER A 108 1.07 7.54 -7.62
C SER A 108 0.44 6.96 -6.37
N LEU A 109 0.59 5.66 -6.17
CA LEU A 109 0.11 4.93 -5.00
C LEU A 109 1.28 4.15 -4.39
N VAL A 110 1.50 4.36 -3.10
CA VAL A 110 2.48 3.62 -2.29
C VAL A 110 1.72 2.86 -1.23
N LEU A 111 1.87 1.53 -1.22
CA LEU A 111 1.26 0.66 -0.21
C LEU A 111 2.35 0.02 0.63
N LYS A 112 2.06 -0.10 1.92
CA LYS A 112 2.93 -0.77 2.89
C LYS A 112 2.09 -1.72 3.73
N HIS A 113 2.67 -2.86 4.04
CA HIS A 113 2.00 -3.97 4.72
C HIS A 113 2.73 -4.35 6.00
N GLY A 114 1.97 -4.72 7.03
CA GLY A 114 2.49 -5.30 8.27
C GLY A 114 3.55 -4.44 8.92
N ILE A 115 4.77 -4.97 9.03
CA ILE A 115 5.92 -4.30 9.63
C ILE A 115 6.27 -2.99 8.94
N GLU A 116 6.18 -2.95 7.60
CA GLU A 116 6.52 -1.75 6.83
C GLU A 116 5.53 -0.61 7.09
N ALA A 117 4.28 -0.95 7.42
CA ALA A 117 3.22 -0.01 7.76
C ALA A 117 3.33 0.53 9.20
N LYS A 118 4.08 -0.14 10.10
CA LYS A 118 4.20 0.25 11.51
C LYS A 118 5.11 1.47 11.66
N ASN A 119 4.66 2.47 12.42
CA ASN A 119 5.50 3.58 12.86
C ASN A 119 6.22 3.26 14.17
N TYR A 120 7.43 2.71 14.07
CA TYR A 120 8.25 2.39 15.23
C TYR A 120 8.69 3.60 16.05
N ASP A 121 8.71 4.80 15.47
CA ASP A 121 9.07 6.01 16.23
C ASP A 121 7.94 6.39 17.21
N ASP A 122 6.69 6.16 16.81
CA ASP A 122 5.53 6.38 17.68
C ASP A 122 5.45 5.30 18.77
N ILE A 123 5.73 4.03 18.42
CA ILE A 123 5.83 2.93 19.38
C ILE A 123 6.94 3.22 20.40
N ALA A 124 8.11 3.66 19.94
CA ALA A 124 9.23 4.02 20.79
C ALA A 124 8.87 5.09 21.83
N LYS A 125 8.12 6.12 21.41
CA LYS A 125 7.66 7.19 22.31
C LYS A 125 6.60 6.69 23.29
N ALA A 126 5.65 5.89 22.83
CA ALA A 126 4.56 5.37 23.65
C ALA A 126 5.07 4.40 24.74
N GLU A 127 5.95 3.49 24.37
CA GLU A 127 6.54 2.48 25.27
C GLU A 127 7.83 2.97 25.97
N LYS A 128 8.29 4.18 25.65
CA LYS A 128 9.53 4.79 26.18
C LYS A 128 10.76 3.92 25.98
N LEU A 129 10.87 3.32 24.80
CA LEU A 129 11.97 2.44 24.42
C LEU A 129 13.24 3.24 24.14
N LYS A 130 14.40 2.68 24.51
CA LYS A 130 15.71 3.19 24.11
C LYS A 130 15.97 2.91 22.62
N PRO A 131 16.87 3.66 21.94
CA PRO A 131 17.15 3.43 20.53
C PRO A 131 17.49 1.98 20.17
N LEU A 132 18.30 1.31 21.01
CA LEU A 132 18.64 -0.10 20.80
C LEU A 132 17.44 -1.05 20.98
N GLU A 133 16.54 -0.75 21.91
CA GLU A 133 15.34 -1.56 22.14
C GLU A 133 14.35 -1.43 20.96
N VAL A 134 14.29 -0.26 20.32
CA VAL A 134 13.49 -0.07 19.10
C VAL A 134 14.02 -0.92 17.95
N GLU A 135 15.34 -0.98 17.77
CA GLU A 135 15.95 -1.82 16.74
C GLU A 135 15.71 -3.31 17.02
N LEU A 136 15.85 -3.76 18.27
CA LEU A 136 15.52 -5.13 18.67
C LEU A 136 14.06 -5.46 18.40
N ARG A 137 13.13 -4.55 18.73
CA ARG A 137 11.70 -4.74 18.44
C ARG A 137 11.43 -4.86 16.95
N ARG A 138 12.06 -4.03 16.12
CA ARG A 138 11.93 -4.12 14.65
C ARG A 138 12.39 -5.48 14.12
N LEU A 139 13.50 -6.00 14.64
CA LEU A 139 14.05 -7.30 14.23
C LEU A 139 13.17 -8.47 14.70
N GLU A 140 12.66 -8.40 15.93
CA GLU A 140 11.72 -9.38 16.49
C GLU A 140 10.44 -9.45 15.65
N ASP A 141 9.79 -8.29 15.42
CA ASP A 141 8.58 -8.21 14.59
C ASP A 141 8.83 -8.76 13.17
N LEU A 142 10.01 -8.48 12.61
CA LEU A 142 10.43 -9.01 11.30
C LEU A 142 10.57 -10.52 11.29
N ALA A 143 11.26 -11.10 12.27
CA ALA A 143 11.41 -12.54 12.39
C ALA A 143 10.05 -13.23 12.59
N ASP A 144 9.18 -12.64 13.39
CA ASP A 144 7.82 -13.13 13.64
C ASP A 144 6.95 -13.11 12.38
N SER A 145 7.04 -12.08 11.55
CA SER A 145 6.32 -12.05 10.27
C SER A 145 6.84 -13.11 9.32
N ILE A 146 8.15 -13.26 9.19
CA ILE A 146 8.77 -14.26 8.30
C ILE A 146 8.35 -15.68 8.70
N THR A 147 8.35 -15.99 10.00
CA THR A 147 7.96 -17.31 10.49
C THR A 147 6.47 -17.61 10.23
N LYS A 148 5.59 -16.62 10.39
CA LYS A 148 4.17 -16.73 10.04
C LYS A 148 3.95 -16.93 8.55
N ASP A 149 4.69 -16.20 7.70
CA ASP A 149 4.60 -16.34 6.25
C ASP A 149 5.06 -17.74 5.79
N PHE A 150 6.15 -18.27 6.38
CA PHE A 150 6.58 -19.65 6.09
C PHE A 150 5.54 -20.69 6.52
N ALA A 151 4.93 -20.52 7.69
CA ALA A 151 3.87 -21.41 8.16
C ALA A 151 2.67 -21.39 7.20
N PHE A 152 2.26 -20.20 6.75
CA PHE A 152 1.18 -20.03 5.78
C PHE A 152 1.50 -20.67 4.43
N MET A 153 2.70 -20.42 3.88
CA MET A 153 3.13 -21.01 2.60
C MET A 153 3.14 -22.54 2.67
N ARG A 154 3.58 -23.11 3.80
CA ARG A 154 3.55 -24.56 4.02
C ARG A 154 2.12 -25.10 4.06
N GLN A 155 1.22 -24.43 4.79
CA GLN A 155 -0.18 -24.85 4.87
C GLN A 155 -0.83 -24.85 3.49
N ARG A 156 -0.63 -23.80 2.68
CA ARG A 156 -1.16 -23.74 1.30
C ARG A 156 -0.60 -24.83 0.41
N GLU A 157 0.68 -25.17 0.57
CA GLU A 157 1.31 -26.25 -0.19
C GLU A 157 0.69 -27.62 0.17
N GLU A 158 0.47 -27.88 1.46
CA GLU A 158 -0.21 -29.09 1.95
C GLU A 158 -1.67 -29.17 1.45
N GLU A 159 -2.41 -28.06 1.46
CA GLU A 159 -3.77 -27.98 0.90
C GLU A 159 -3.76 -28.27 -0.61
N MET A 160 -2.83 -27.68 -1.37
CA MET A 160 -2.69 -27.91 -2.81
C MET A 160 -2.32 -29.36 -3.13
N ARG A 161 -1.49 -30.03 -2.29
CA ARG A 161 -1.18 -31.46 -2.46
C ARG A 161 -2.38 -32.38 -2.30
N ASN A 162 -3.32 -32.00 -1.43
CA ASN A 162 -4.50 -32.80 -1.09
C ASN A 162 -5.70 -32.55 -2.02
N THR A 163 -5.49 -31.92 -3.20
CA THR A 163 -6.56 -31.68 -4.20
C THR A 163 -6.62 -32.72 -5.33
N ASN A 164 -6.01 -33.90 -5.15
CA ASN A 164 -6.14 -35.06 -6.04
C ASN A 164 -6.88 -36.23 -5.38
#